data_AF-A0A1Y1QNK2-F1
#
_entry.id   AF-A0A1Y1QNK2-F1
#
_cell.length_a   1.000
_cell.length_b   1.000
_cell.length_c   1.000
_cell.angle_alpha   90.00
_cell.angle_beta   90.00
_cell.angle_gamma   90.00
#
_symmetry.space_group_name_H-M   'P 1'
#
loop_
_entity.id
_entity.type
_entity.pdbx_description
1 polymer ?
#
loop_
_entity_poly.entity_id
_entity_poly.type
_entity_poly.pdbx_seq_one_letter_code
_entity_poly.pdbx_strand_id
1 'polypeptide(L)' 'MPTGKRRLLTPCKNIVEPASLALIQQQLLSDAEVIHIMEQLRAYPQQSSALQVALFACADEQGVVDAKYEEIVSEWQRL' A
#
# COMPACT_ATOMS: atom_id res chain seq x y z
N MET A 1 7.47 -27.69 -7.48
CA MET A 1 6.69 -26.61 -6.84
C MET A 1 6.92 -25.33 -7.63
N PRO A 2 5.91 -24.69 -8.23
CA PRO A 2 6.15 -23.43 -8.91
C PRO A 2 6.17 -22.31 -7.85
N THR A 3 7.31 -21.65 -7.72
CA THR A 3 7.50 -20.37 -7.03
C THR A 3 6.77 -19.29 -7.83
N GLY A 4 5.49 -19.11 -7.54
CA GLY A 4 4.67 -18.06 -8.15
C GLY A 4 5.18 -16.69 -7.70
N LYS A 5 5.96 -16.02 -8.55
CA LYS A 5 6.18 -14.57 -8.45
C LYS A 5 4.79 -13.93 -8.54
N ARG A 6 4.19 -13.58 -7.40
CA ARG A 6 2.93 -12.80 -7.35
C ARG A 6 3.22 -11.47 -8.03
N ARG A 7 2.87 -11.38 -9.31
CA ARG A 7 2.92 -10.12 -10.03
C ARG A 7 1.80 -9.26 -9.47
N LEU A 8 2.13 -8.03 -9.12
CA LEU A 8 1.12 -7.00 -8.97
C LEU A 8 0.27 -7.00 -10.25
N LEU A 9 -1.05 -7.05 -10.09
CA LEU A 9 -1.94 -6.82 -11.22
C LEU A 9 -1.59 -5.45 -11.81
N THR A 10 -1.60 -5.32 -13.13
CA THR A 10 -1.22 -4.10 -13.85
C THR A 10 -1.80 -2.80 -13.25
N PRO A 11 -3.06 -2.78 -12.73
CA PRO A 11 -3.61 -1.59 -12.07
C PRO A 11 -2.90 -1.23 -10.75
N CYS A 12 -2.55 -2.21 -9.92
CA CYS A 12 -1.90 -1.99 -8.63
C CYS A 12 -0.50 -1.37 -8.79
N LYS A 13 0.20 -1.68 -9.89
CA LYS A 13 1.51 -1.10 -10.18
C LYS A 13 1.43 0.41 -10.32
N ASN A 14 0.46 0.92 -11.08
CA ASN A 14 0.32 2.37 -11.32
C ASN A 14 -0.11 3.10 -10.04
N ILE A 15 -0.92 2.43 -9.21
CA ILE A 15 -1.39 2.99 -7.94
C ILE A 15 -0.24 3.12 -6.93
N VAL A 16 0.65 2.12 -6.87
CA VAL A 16 1.75 2.07 -5.88
C VAL A 16 3.04 2.75 -6.36
N GLU A 17 3.13 3.12 -7.64
CA GLU A 17 4.32 3.75 -8.23
C GLU A 17 4.76 5.03 -7.49
N PRO A 18 3.86 5.97 -7.10
CA PRO A 18 4.27 7.16 -6.35
C PRO A 18 4.93 6.82 -5.01
N ALA A 19 4.35 5.89 -4.24
CA ALA A 19 4.92 5.40 -2.98
C ALA A 19 6.27 4.69 -3.19
N SER A 20 6.39 3.93 -4.29
CA SER A 20 7.65 3.26 -4.65
C SER A 20 8.75 4.26 -4.97
N LEU A 21 8.43 5.33 -5.71
CA LEU A 21 9.38 6.39 -6.06
C LEU A 21 9.82 7.19 -4.83
N ALA A 22 8.87 7.54 -3.96
CA ALA A 22 9.13 8.20 -2.67
C ALA A 22 10.16 7.43 -1.84
N LEU A 23 9.97 6.12 -1.70
CA LEU A 23 10.91 5.23 -1.00
C LEU A 23 12.29 5.18 -1.65
N ILE A 24 12.37 5.05 -2.98
CA ILE A 24 13.64 5.03 -3.72
C ILE A 24 14.40 6.35 -3.57
N GLN A 25 13.67 7.47 -3.56
CA GLN A 25 14.23 8.81 -3.47
C GLN A 25 14.47 9.26 -2.01
N GLN A 26 14.08 8.45 -1.03
CA GLN A 26 14.11 8.81 0.40
C GLN A 26 13.34 10.11 0.70
N GLN A 27 12.29 10.36 -0.08
CA GLN A 27 11.38 11.50 0.07
C GLN A 27 10.03 10.96 0.48
N LEU A 28 9.78 10.91 1.79
CA LEU A 28 8.54 10.38 2.33
C LEU A 28 7.35 11.24 1.89
N LEU A 29 6.23 10.56 1.64
CA LEU A 29 4.94 11.16 1.35
C LEU A 29 4.27 11.61 2.64
N SER A 30 3.34 12.55 2.52
CA SER A 30 2.43 12.90 3.61
C SER A 30 1.44 11.76 3.91
N ASP A 31 0.92 11.74 5.14
CA ASP A 31 -0.11 10.80 5.57
C ASP A 31 -1.31 10.79 4.59
N ALA A 32 -1.73 11.98 4.14
CA ALA A 32 -2.86 12.14 3.22
C ALA A 32 -2.61 11.50 1.84
N GLU A 33 -1.39 11.65 1.30
CA GLU A 33 -1.00 11.03 0.03
C GLU A 33 -0.96 9.50 0.13
N VAL A 34 -0.41 8.98 1.23
CA VAL A 34 -0.38 7.54 1.47
C VAL A 34 -1.77 6.97 1.68
N ILE A 35 -2.62 7.61 2.47
CA ILE A 35 -4.01 7.20 2.67
C ILE A 35 -4.75 7.17 1.33
N HIS A 36 -4.55 8.15 0.46
CA HIS A 36 -5.15 8.17 -0.87
C HIS A 36 -4.72 6.97 -1.72
N ILE A 37 -3.44 6.59 -1.68
CA ILE A 37 -2.92 5.40 -2.36
C ILE A 37 -3.54 4.12 -1.77
N MET A 38 -3.61 4.03 -0.44
CA MET A 38 -4.19 2.87 0.26
C MET A 38 -5.67 2.66 -0.08
N GLU A 39 -6.47 3.73 -0.14
CA GLU A 39 -7.88 3.64 -0.53
C GLU A 39 -8.06 3.15 -1.97
N GLN A 40 -7.16 3.53 -2.89
CA GLN A 40 -7.17 2.98 -4.25
C GLN A 40 -6.80 1.48 -4.26
N LEU A 41 -5.85 1.07 -3.41
CA LEU A 41 -5.45 -0.33 -3.27
C LEU A 41 -6.54 -1.20 -2.62
N ARG A 42 -7.43 -0.63 -1.80
CA ARG A 42 -8.54 -1.33 -1.12
C ARG A 42 -9.36 -2.21 -2.05
N ALA A 43 -9.54 -1.79 -3.31
CA ALA A 43 -10.27 -2.54 -4.35
C ALA A 43 -9.57 -3.83 -4.82
N TYR A 44 -8.32 -4.09 -4.39
CA TYR A 44 -7.50 -5.20 -4.85
C TYR A 44 -7.07 -6.10 -3.68
N PRO A 45 -7.96 -6.97 -3.18
CA PRO A 45 -7.63 -7.89 -2.09
C PRO A 45 -6.45 -8.80 -2.43
N GLN A 46 -5.74 -9.26 -1.39
CA GLN A 46 -4.53 -10.09 -1.45
C GLN A 46 -3.28 -9.40 -2.03
N GLN A 47 -3.34 -8.10 -2.34
CA GLN A 47 -2.19 -7.29 -2.75
C GLN A 47 -1.49 -6.65 -1.55
N SER A 48 -1.28 -7.41 -0.47
CA SER A 48 -0.66 -6.93 0.77
C SER A 48 0.73 -6.31 0.54
N SER A 49 1.48 -6.79 -0.45
CA SER A 49 2.77 -6.20 -0.81
C SER A 49 2.64 -4.76 -1.32
N ALA A 50 1.60 -4.44 -2.08
CA ALA A 50 1.38 -3.07 -2.55
C ALA A 50 0.96 -2.15 -1.40
N LEU A 51 0.11 -2.65 -0.50
CA LEU A 51 -0.34 -1.92 0.67
C LEU A 51 0.82 -1.65 1.65
N GLN A 52 1.74 -2.60 1.82
CA GLN A 52 2.96 -2.43 2.62
C GLN A 52 3.92 -1.41 1.99
N VAL A 53 4.06 -1.37 0.67
CA VAL A 53 4.86 -0.32 0.02
C VAL A 53 4.29 1.06 0.28
N ALA A 54 2.95 1.22 0.26
CA ALA A 54 2.31 2.47 0.65
C ALA A 54 2.58 2.80 2.13
N LEU A 55 2.44 1.82 3.03
CA LEU A 55 2.69 1.97 4.47
C LEU A 55 4.07 2.55 4.78
N PHE A 56 5.12 1.99 4.17
CA PHE A 56 6.49 2.44 4.42
C PHE A 56 6.86 3.76 3.74
N ALA A 57 6.03 4.27 2.83
CA ALA A 57 6.29 5.53 2.15
C ALA A 57 6.00 6.78 3.00
N CYS A 58 5.61 6.62 4.26
CA CYS A 58 5.34 7.68 5.22
C CYS A 58 6.06 7.44 6.55
N ALA A 59 6.27 8.49 7.34
CA ALA A 59 6.78 8.40 8.71
C ALA A 59 5.69 7.98 9.71
N ASP A 60 4.43 8.32 9.42
CA ASP A 60 3.24 8.04 10.24
C ASP A 60 3.39 8.38 11.73
N GLU A 61 3.81 9.60 12.04
CA GLU A 61 4.07 10.03 13.43
C GLU A 61 2.83 9.91 14.35
N GLN A 62 1.63 9.92 13.76
CA GLN A 62 0.34 9.92 14.45
C GLN A 62 -0.37 8.56 14.41
N GLY A 63 0.18 7.55 13.72
CA GLY A 63 -0.41 6.22 13.59
C GLY A 63 -1.69 6.16 12.73
N VAL A 64 -1.94 7.20 11.92
CA VAL A 64 -3.16 7.30 11.10
C VAL A 64 -3.07 6.42 9.86
N VAL A 65 -1.86 6.24 9.32
CA VAL A 65 -1.61 5.38 8.16
C VAL A 65 -1.65 3.92 8.58
N ASP A 66 -1.06 3.58 9.74
CA ASP A 66 -1.15 2.26 10.38
C ASP A 66 -2.61 1.86 10.61
N ALA A 67 -3.42 2.76 11.18
CA ALA A 67 -4.84 2.51 11.40
C ALA A 67 -5.60 2.22 10.09
N LYS A 68 -5.28 2.97 9.02
CA LYS A 68 -5.87 2.76 7.69
C LYS A 68 -5.45 1.41 7.09
N TYR A 69 -4.18 1.03 7.26
CA TYR A 69 -3.67 -0.26 6.83
C TYR A 69 -4.44 -1.41 7.49
N GLU A 70 -4.58 -1.36 8.82
CA GLU A 70 -5.30 -2.39 9.59
C GLU A 70 -6.79 -2.47 9.22
N GLU A 71 -7.43 -1.33 8.94
CA GLU A 71 -8.82 -1.28 8.42
C GLU A 71 -8.94 -2.09 7.12
N ILE A 72 -8.07 -1.82 6.13
CA ILE A 72 -8.12 -2.45 4.81
C ILE A 72 -7.80 -3.95 4.91
N VAL A 73 -6.79 -4.32 5.70
CA VAL A 73 -6.43 -5.73 5.90
C VAL A 73 -7.57 -6.48 6.60
N SER A 74 -8.20 -5.87 7.60
CA SER A 74 -9.35 -6.45 8.30
C SER A 74 -10.55 -6.65 7.37
N GLU A 75 -10.78 -5.72 6.44
CA GLU A 75 -11.83 -5.88 5.42
C GLU A 75 -11.53 -7.06 4.49
N TRP A 76 -10.30 -7.16 3.99
CA TRP A 76 -9.91 -8.26 3.11
C TRP A 76 -9.99 -9.63 3.77
N GLN A 77 -9.80 -9.73 5.08
CA GLN A 77 -9.95 -10.98 5.83
C GLN A 77 -11.41 -11.43 5.98
N ARG A 78 -12.38 -10.52 5.78
CA ARG A 78 -13.82 -10.83 5.85
C ARG A 78 -14.41 -11.25 4.50
N LEU A 79 -13.65 -11.06 3.41
CA LEU A 79 -14.01 -11.47 2.04
C LEU A 79 -13.64 -12.95 1.79
#